data_AF-A0A939WWT5-F1
#
_entry.id   AF-A0A939WWT5-F1
#
_cell.length_a   1.000
_cell.length_b   1.000
_cell.length_c   1.000
_cell.angle_alpha   90.00
_cell.angle_beta   90.00
_cell.angle_gamma   90.00
#
_symmetry.space_group_name_H-M   'P 1'
#
loop_
_entity.id
_entity.type
_entity.pdbx_description
1 polymer ?
#
loop_
_entity_poly.entity_id
_entity_poly.type
_entity_poly.pdbx_seq_one_letter_code
_entity_poly.pdbx_strand_id
1 'polypeptide(L)'
;MNRKFRYMALLMVTALMMCGCQGGGDEPGGNPTPQPGVKAIAFSGGLSEDQNVNHARTRAGEVGLETYTKRFKVWGFKNGEGSSVNIVMNGYTVNWINNSANTTASNSSGWEYVNQQGLGEMEQSIKYWDTTASAYRFFGVAGASETNNPTGNYLPNEANPTYEVTYDADAFNESKTPYYSHLWYGNSADYGKPVQLEFIKPLSKVRFKFIFEDPNAAQDTELTGKNFRPSDGGTIKMKGKVTVTYPLTGTTKTESFAATTEAEGITGFTQDYYEAGSISKNGSGTVVSPYLNADESTSALSKIYTVIPTPSGQSDYTLTVSVNGDPKTTTVPAKYMTWLPGYLYTYIFKIHVDGGVQFSKVQSAFTPWVTYDKPHTVYNW
;
A
#
# COMPACT_ATOMS: atom_id res chain seq x y z
N MET A 1 68.43 26.21 -53.71
CA MET A 1 68.27 27.62 -53.31
C MET A 1 66.78 27.95 -53.36
N ASN A 2 66.24 28.60 -52.33
CA ASN A 2 64.81 28.89 -52.03
C ASN A 2 63.99 27.73 -51.44
N ARG A 3 63.19 27.88 -50.38
CA ARG A 3 63.14 28.75 -49.19
C ARG A 3 61.97 28.17 -48.36
N LYS A 4 62.19 27.85 -47.08
CA LYS A 4 61.32 28.13 -45.90
C LYS A 4 59.86 27.57 -45.91
N PHE A 5 59.22 27.08 -44.85
CA PHE A 5 59.49 26.89 -43.42
C PHE A 5 58.21 26.25 -42.81
N ARG A 6 58.36 25.43 -41.75
CA ARG A 6 57.46 25.23 -40.57
C ARG A 6 56.31 24.18 -40.57
N TYR A 7 56.60 23.14 -39.78
CA TYR A 7 55.82 22.55 -38.66
C TYR A 7 54.32 22.26 -38.82
N MET A 8 53.94 20.97 -38.69
CA MET A 8 53.23 20.49 -37.51
C MET A 8 53.28 18.95 -37.46
N ALA A 9 53.80 18.42 -36.35
CA ALA A 9 53.78 16.99 -36.06
C ALA A 9 52.38 16.59 -35.58
N LEU A 10 51.79 15.55 -36.17
CA LEU A 10 50.63 14.86 -35.62
C LEU A 10 50.94 13.36 -35.53
N LEU A 11 51.21 12.94 -34.30
CA LEU A 11 51.46 11.56 -33.89
C LEU A 11 50.10 10.86 -33.78
N MET A 12 49.72 10.03 -34.75
CA MET A 12 48.53 9.17 -34.65
C MET A 12 48.95 7.83 -34.03
N VAL A 13 48.66 7.66 -32.74
CA VAL A 13 48.72 6.37 -32.04
C VAL A 13 47.36 5.68 -32.21
N THR A 14 47.32 4.69 -33.11
CA THR A 14 46.28 3.67 -33.14
C THR A 14 46.47 2.71 -31.97
N ALA A 15 45.53 2.69 -31.01
CA ALA A 15 45.46 1.67 -29.97
C ALA A 15 44.21 0.80 -30.17
N LEU A 16 44.47 -0.50 -30.31
CA LEU A 16 43.52 -1.62 -30.31
C LEU A 16 42.47 -1.49 -29.19
N MET A 17 41.18 -1.48 -29.55
CA MET A 17 40.12 -1.91 -28.64
C MET A 17 39.93 -3.41 -28.83
N MET A 18 40.58 -4.21 -27.98
CA MET A 18 40.25 -5.63 -27.85
C MET A 18 38.89 -5.77 -27.18
N CYS A 19 38.04 -6.58 -27.81
CA CYS A 19 36.80 -7.09 -27.27
C CYS A 19 37.10 -7.89 -25.99
N GLY A 20 36.90 -7.27 -24.84
CA GLY A 20 36.90 -7.94 -23.55
C GLY A 20 35.53 -8.56 -23.30
N CYS A 21 35.43 -9.86 -23.51
CA CYS A 21 34.36 -10.69 -22.97
C CYS A 21 34.56 -10.71 -21.44
N GLN A 22 33.81 -9.90 -20.69
CA GLN A 22 33.81 -9.92 -19.23
C GLN A 22 32.56 -10.67 -18.77
N GLY A 23 32.79 -11.86 -18.22
CA GLY A 23 31.78 -12.64 -17.51
C GLY A 23 31.20 -11.82 -16.37
N GLY A 24 29.87 -11.91 -16.22
CA GLY A 24 29.11 -11.17 -15.23
C GLY A 24 29.52 -11.51 -13.81
N GLY A 25 30.33 -10.63 -13.23
CA GLY A 25 30.51 -10.47 -11.80
C GLY A 25 30.46 -8.98 -11.51
N ASP A 26 29.31 -8.49 -11.04
CA ASP A 26 29.23 -7.14 -10.47
C ASP A 26 30.04 -7.16 -9.17
N GLU A 27 31.23 -6.57 -9.17
CA GLU A 27 32.00 -6.33 -7.94
C GLU A 27 31.22 -5.37 -7.01
N PRO A 28 31.20 -5.62 -5.69
CA PRO A 28 30.62 -4.66 -4.74
C PRO A 28 31.39 -3.33 -4.81
N GLY A 29 30.68 -2.22 -5.04
CA GLY A 29 31.26 -0.86 -5.09
C GLY A 29 31.65 -0.34 -6.49
N GLY A 30 31.64 -1.19 -7.52
CA GLY A 30 31.84 -0.75 -8.91
C GLY A 30 30.52 -0.31 -9.55
N ASN A 31 30.34 0.97 -9.84
CA ASN A 31 29.26 1.39 -10.74
C ASN A 31 29.62 0.94 -12.17
N PRO A 32 28.81 0.07 -12.82
CA PRO A 32 29.09 -0.31 -14.20
C PRO A 32 29.07 0.94 -15.09
N THR A 33 30.01 1.01 -16.03
CA THR A 33 30.03 2.10 -17.01
C THR A 33 28.74 2.02 -17.84
N PRO A 34 27.96 3.10 -17.97
CA PRO A 34 26.71 3.05 -18.71
C PRO A 34 26.98 2.60 -20.15
N GLN A 35 26.36 1.51 -20.60
CA GLN A 35 26.33 1.22 -22.03
C GLN A 35 25.58 2.35 -22.75
N PRO A 36 26.09 2.88 -23.87
CA PRO A 36 25.41 3.95 -24.61
C PRO A 36 23.95 3.58 -24.92
N GLY A 37 23.01 4.42 -24.47
CA GLY A 37 21.57 4.24 -24.72
C GLY A 37 20.81 3.39 -23.70
N VAL A 38 21.48 2.77 -22.71
CA VAL A 38 20.82 2.01 -21.65
C VAL A 38 20.45 2.93 -20.48
N LYS A 39 19.16 2.96 -20.12
CA LYS A 39 18.66 3.77 -18.99
C LYS A 39 18.88 3.05 -17.67
N ALA A 40 19.16 3.81 -16.62
CA ALA A 40 19.16 3.29 -15.26
C ALA A 40 17.73 2.89 -14.84
N ILE A 41 17.65 1.90 -13.96
CA ILE A 41 16.41 1.56 -13.28
C ILE A 41 16.18 2.66 -12.23
N ALA A 42 15.03 3.29 -12.31
CA ALA A 42 14.56 4.32 -11.38
C ALA A 42 13.19 3.92 -10.83
N PHE A 43 12.83 4.47 -9.68
CA PHE A 43 11.58 4.14 -9.00
C PHE A 43 10.66 5.35 -8.88
N SER A 44 9.37 5.07 -8.87
CA SER A 44 8.35 5.93 -8.27
C SER A 44 7.51 5.07 -7.32
N GLY A 45 7.34 5.52 -6.08
CA GLY A 45 6.40 4.93 -5.15
C GLY A 45 5.09 5.73 -5.13
N GLY A 46 3.96 5.04 -5.27
CA GLY A 46 2.61 5.58 -5.05
C GLY A 46 1.80 4.65 -4.14
N LEU A 47 0.67 5.13 -3.63
CA LEU A 47 -0.37 4.23 -3.11
C LEU A 47 -1.20 3.70 -4.29
N SER A 48 -1.68 2.46 -4.25
CA SER A 48 -2.53 1.92 -5.33
C SER A 48 -3.84 2.72 -5.46
N GLU A 49 -4.24 3.04 -6.68
CA GLU A 49 -5.42 3.88 -6.97
C GLU A 49 -6.67 3.09 -7.41
N ASP A 50 -6.59 1.78 -7.67
CA ASP A 50 -7.61 1.11 -8.48
C ASP A 50 -8.72 0.37 -7.68
N GLN A 51 -9.76 1.13 -7.30
CA GLN A 51 -11.16 0.91 -7.71
C GLN A 51 -11.91 2.25 -7.54
N ASN A 52 -11.72 3.15 -8.51
CA ASN A 52 -12.43 4.39 -8.83
C ASN A 52 -13.60 4.83 -7.89
N VAL A 53 -13.28 5.72 -6.93
CA VAL A 53 -14.17 6.83 -6.55
C VAL A 53 -13.33 7.99 -6.03
N ASN A 54 -13.03 8.91 -6.95
CA ASN A 54 -12.64 10.31 -6.76
C ASN A 54 -11.16 10.65 -6.43
N HIS A 55 -10.41 10.97 -7.51
CA HIS A 55 -9.22 11.86 -7.60
C HIS A 55 -7.90 11.29 -7.00
N ALA A 56 -6.72 11.31 -7.64
CA ALA A 56 -6.22 12.05 -8.80
C ALA A 56 -4.93 11.42 -9.37
N ARG A 57 -4.59 11.87 -10.57
CA ARG A 57 -3.59 11.38 -11.51
C ARG A 57 -2.14 11.64 -11.05
N THR A 58 -1.26 10.65 -11.26
CA THR A 58 0.21 10.81 -11.34
C THR A 58 0.69 12.21 -11.77
N ARG A 59 0.97 13.09 -10.79
CA ARG A 59 1.91 14.24 -10.75
C ARG A 59 1.33 15.43 -9.98
N ALA A 60 2.12 15.89 -9.00
CA ALA A 60 2.01 17.17 -8.30
C ALA A 60 0.67 17.42 -7.58
N GLY A 61 0.55 16.85 -6.37
CA GLY A 61 -0.52 17.19 -5.44
C GLY A 61 -1.19 16.00 -4.76
N GLU A 62 -0.94 14.76 -5.18
CA GLU A 62 -1.37 13.56 -4.46
C GLU A 62 -0.46 13.22 -3.29
N VAL A 63 -1.05 12.54 -2.32
CA VAL A 63 -0.42 11.94 -1.14
C VAL A 63 0.34 10.68 -1.59
N GLY A 64 1.60 10.79 -1.98
CA GLY A 64 2.44 9.64 -2.33
C GLY A 64 2.95 8.89 -1.10
N LEU A 65 3.61 7.74 -1.28
CA LEU A 65 4.13 6.95 -0.15
C LEU A 65 5.01 7.79 0.80
N GLU A 66 5.71 8.79 0.27
CA GLU A 66 6.58 9.73 0.98
C GLU A 66 5.87 10.53 2.09
N THR A 67 4.55 10.64 2.07
CA THR A 67 3.78 11.28 3.15
C THR A 67 3.64 10.38 4.38
N TYR A 68 3.85 9.07 4.22
CA TYR A 68 3.74 8.05 5.27
C TYR A 68 5.09 7.51 5.69
N THR A 69 5.95 7.25 4.71
CA THR A 69 7.31 6.80 4.91
C THR A 69 8.20 7.29 3.79
N LYS A 70 9.33 7.87 4.15
CA LYS A 70 10.34 8.34 3.20
C LYS A 70 11.28 7.23 2.73
N ARG A 71 10.94 5.96 2.99
CA ARG A 71 11.81 4.82 2.68
C ARG A 71 11.02 3.54 2.41
N PHE A 72 11.51 2.76 1.45
CA PHE A 72 11.15 1.35 1.29
C PHE A 72 12.37 0.50 0.92
N LYS A 73 12.24 -0.81 1.13
CA LYS A 73 13.18 -1.83 0.62
C LYS A 73 12.59 -2.41 -0.67
N VAL A 74 13.41 -2.65 -1.69
CA VAL A 74 12.99 -3.20 -2.98
C VAL A 74 13.78 -4.45 -3.35
N TRP A 75 13.07 -5.40 -3.94
CA TRP A 75 13.63 -6.59 -4.56
C TRP A 75 13.27 -6.59 -6.03
N GLY A 76 14.25 -6.92 -6.85
CA GLY A 76 14.15 -6.90 -8.29
C GLY A 76 14.72 -8.18 -8.87
N PHE A 77 14.00 -8.76 -9.82
CA PHE A 77 14.38 -9.99 -10.48
C PHE A 77 14.23 -9.83 -11.99
N LYS A 78 15.13 -10.45 -12.75
CA LYS A 78 15.01 -10.57 -14.20
C LYS A 78 14.99 -12.03 -14.60
N ASN A 79 14.20 -12.33 -15.62
CA ASN A 79 14.15 -13.65 -16.23
C ASN A 79 15.01 -13.64 -17.51
N GLY A 80 15.89 -14.63 -17.64
CA GLY A 80 16.65 -14.86 -18.86
C GLY A 80 15.85 -15.66 -19.90
N GLU A 81 16.56 -16.33 -20.80
CA GLU A 81 15.97 -17.43 -21.56
C GLU A 81 15.65 -18.61 -20.61
N GLY A 82 14.47 -19.22 -20.78
CA GLY A 82 13.96 -20.30 -19.91
C GLY A 82 13.34 -19.82 -18.59
N SER A 83 13.28 -20.71 -17.57
CA SER A 83 12.67 -20.43 -16.25
C SER A 83 13.67 -19.90 -15.21
N SER A 84 14.85 -19.42 -15.63
CA SER A 84 15.87 -18.91 -14.72
C SER A 84 15.46 -17.56 -14.09
N VAL A 85 15.80 -17.37 -12.82
CA VAL A 85 15.59 -16.12 -12.07
C VAL A 85 16.96 -15.58 -11.70
N ASN A 86 17.24 -14.33 -12.08
CA ASN A 86 18.43 -13.61 -11.65
C ASN A 86 18.04 -12.45 -10.75
N ILE A 87 18.73 -12.32 -9.62
CA ILE A 87 18.52 -11.22 -8.70
C ILE A 87 19.18 -9.96 -9.26
N VAL A 88 18.41 -8.88 -9.39
CA VAL A 88 18.86 -7.56 -9.84
C VAL A 88 19.09 -6.64 -8.63
N MET A 89 18.16 -6.69 -7.68
CA MET A 89 18.22 -5.96 -6.42
C MET A 89 17.79 -6.89 -5.29
N ASN A 90 18.58 -6.95 -4.22
CA ASN A 90 18.27 -7.74 -3.03
C ASN A 90 18.13 -6.81 -1.82
N GLY A 91 16.89 -6.39 -1.52
CA GLY A 91 16.62 -5.53 -0.38
C GLY A 91 17.29 -4.16 -0.48
N TYR A 92 17.35 -3.59 -1.68
CA TYR A 92 17.90 -2.24 -1.89
C TYR A 92 17.02 -1.22 -1.16
N THR A 93 17.64 -0.33 -0.42
CA THR A 93 16.98 0.78 0.26
C THR A 93 16.76 1.91 -0.73
N VAL A 94 15.50 2.31 -0.90
CA VAL A 94 15.10 3.45 -1.73
C VAL A 94 14.55 4.53 -0.81
N ASN A 95 15.09 5.74 -0.89
CA ASN A 95 14.71 6.86 -0.02
C ASN A 95 14.08 7.99 -0.85
N TRP A 96 13.08 8.65 -0.27
CA TRP A 96 12.53 9.88 -0.80
C TRP A 96 13.39 11.08 -0.41
N ILE A 97 13.74 11.89 -1.39
CA ILE A 97 14.41 13.17 -1.20
C ILE A 97 13.54 14.24 -1.85
N ASN A 98 13.02 15.13 -1.02
CA ASN A 98 12.18 16.23 -1.49
C ASN A 98 12.91 17.09 -2.52
N ASN A 99 12.23 17.47 -3.60
CA ASN A 99 12.76 18.30 -4.69
C ASN A 99 14.02 17.73 -5.40
N SER A 100 14.20 16.41 -5.44
CA SER A 100 15.36 15.76 -6.07
C SER A 100 15.08 15.10 -7.42
N ALA A 101 13.84 15.14 -7.93
CA ALA A 101 13.48 14.43 -9.15
C ALA A 101 14.36 14.86 -10.34
N ASN A 102 14.85 13.88 -11.11
CA ASN A 102 15.70 14.04 -12.29
C ASN A 102 17.10 14.63 -12.00
N THR A 103 17.58 14.56 -10.75
CA THR A 103 18.93 15.04 -10.39
C THR A 103 20.03 14.00 -10.63
N THR A 104 19.67 12.72 -10.70
CA THR A 104 20.58 11.60 -11.00
C THR A 104 19.95 10.66 -12.02
N ALA A 105 20.73 9.74 -12.59
CA ALA A 105 20.20 8.74 -13.53
C ALA A 105 19.20 7.77 -12.88
N SER A 106 19.38 7.45 -11.59
CA SER A 106 18.52 6.53 -10.81
C SER A 106 17.30 7.20 -10.19
N ASN A 107 17.15 8.52 -10.32
CA ASN A 107 16.10 9.29 -9.67
C ASN A 107 15.21 10.03 -10.69
N SER A 108 14.08 9.45 -11.07
CA SER A 108 13.11 10.08 -11.97
C SER A 108 12.04 10.90 -11.26
N SER A 109 11.81 10.63 -9.97
CA SER A 109 10.57 11.05 -9.30
C SER A 109 10.75 11.51 -7.86
N GLY A 110 11.99 11.59 -7.35
CA GLY A 110 12.31 11.95 -5.96
C GLY A 110 12.83 10.76 -5.13
N TRP A 111 12.74 9.54 -5.66
CA TRP A 111 13.20 8.30 -5.02
C TRP A 111 14.61 7.92 -5.51
N GLU A 112 15.53 7.72 -4.58
CA GLU A 112 16.95 7.44 -4.84
C GLU A 112 17.45 6.25 -4.01
N TYR A 113 18.31 5.42 -4.61
CA TYR A 113 18.93 4.26 -3.97
C TYR A 113 20.45 4.22 -4.10
N VAL A 114 21.07 5.18 -4.80
CA VAL A 114 22.53 5.26 -5.02
C VAL A 114 23.10 6.49 -4.30
N ASN A 115 24.33 6.40 -3.80
CA ASN A 115 25.13 7.53 -3.26
C ASN A 115 24.50 8.30 -2.07
N GLN A 116 24.06 7.61 -1.01
CA GLN A 116 23.72 8.28 0.25
C GLN A 116 24.71 7.94 1.37
N GLN A 117 25.43 8.95 1.85
CA GLN A 117 26.21 8.85 3.09
C GLN A 117 25.25 8.69 4.29
N GLY A 118 25.53 7.72 5.17
CA GLY A 118 24.82 7.58 6.46
C GLY A 118 23.74 6.49 6.53
N LEU A 119 23.64 5.61 5.54
CA LEU A 119 22.79 4.41 5.61
C LEU A 119 23.67 3.19 5.83
N GLY A 120 23.63 2.62 7.04
CA GLY A 120 24.54 1.59 7.54
C GLY A 120 24.45 0.21 6.90
N GLU A 121 24.07 0.09 5.63
CA GLU A 121 24.17 -1.16 4.86
C GLU A 121 24.76 -0.86 3.48
N MET A 122 25.75 -1.69 3.09
CA MET A 122 26.62 -1.70 1.90
C MET A 122 26.33 -0.71 0.76
N GLU A 123 27.38 -0.10 0.20
CA GLU A 123 27.35 0.72 -1.02
C GLU A 123 26.47 0.08 -2.13
N GLN A 124 25.24 0.57 -2.28
CA GLN A 124 24.31 0.12 -3.32
C GLN A 124 24.77 0.68 -4.67
N SER A 125 25.00 -0.19 -5.66
CA SER A 125 25.41 0.22 -7.01
C SER A 125 24.21 0.57 -7.89
N ILE A 126 24.42 1.48 -8.83
CA ILE A 126 23.40 1.80 -9.84
C ILE A 126 23.09 0.59 -10.71
N LYS A 127 21.81 0.35 -11.01
CA LYS A 127 21.37 -0.74 -11.89
C LYS A 127 20.78 -0.22 -13.19
N TYR A 128 20.97 -0.97 -14.26
CA TYR A 128 20.53 -0.63 -15.61
C TYR A 128 19.60 -1.70 -16.17
N TRP A 129 18.72 -1.31 -17.09
CA TRP A 129 17.85 -2.26 -17.81
C TRP A 129 18.68 -3.16 -18.72
N ASP A 130 18.51 -4.47 -18.60
CA ASP A 130 19.05 -5.46 -19.53
C ASP A 130 18.01 -5.73 -20.62
N THR A 131 18.26 -5.20 -21.81
CA THR A 131 17.32 -5.33 -22.94
C THR A 131 17.21 -6.75 -23.48
N THR A 132 18.09 -7.68 -23.03
CA THR A 132 18.03 -9.10 -23.40
C THR A 132 17.15 -9.92 -22.45
N ALA A 133 16.80 -9.38 -21.27
CA ALA A 133 15.89 -10.04 -20.34
C ALA A 133 14.49 -10.15 -20.93
N SER A 134 13.83 -11.28 -20.70
CA SER A 134 12.46 -11.53 -21.18
C SER A 134 11.41 -10.77 -20.36
N ALA A 135 11.67 -10.61 -19.06
CA ALA A 135 10.84 -9.84 -18.15
C ALA A 135 11.60 -9.39 -16.92
N TYR A 136 11.07 -8.37 -16.26
CA TYR A 136 11.45 -7.93 -14.93
C TYR A 136 10.27 -7.99 -13.97
N ARG A 137 10.58 -8.26 -12.70
CA ARG A 137 9.64 -8.27 -11.60
C ARG A 137 10.21 -7.50 -10.42
N PHE A 138 9.43 -6.59 -9.86
CA PHE A 138 9.82 -5.82 -8.69
C PHE A 138 8.70 -5.80 -7.65
N PHE A 139 9.07 -5.86 -6.38
CA PHE A 139 8.17 -5.56 -5.28
C PHE A 139 8.93 -4.81 -4.18
N GLY A 140 8.19 -4.09 -3.36
CA GLY A 140 8.73 -3.33 -2.24
C GLY A 140 8.02 -3.62 -0.93
N VAL A 141 8.74 -3.37 0.16
CA VAL A 141 8.18 -3.34 1.52
C VAL A 141 8.57 -2.02 2.14
N ALA A 142 7.58 -1.28 2.65
CA ALA A 142 7.80 0.00 3.29
C ALA A 142 7.47 -0.08 4.78
N GLY A 143 8.24 0.67 5.56
CA GLY A 143 8.00 0.81 6.99
C GLY A 143 6.59 1.32 7.30
N ALA A 144 6.07 0.95 8.46
CA ALA A 144 4.82 1.51 8.96
C ALA A 144 4.94 3.01 9.35
N SER A 145 6.18 3.50 9.48
CA SER A 145 6.59 4.88 9.77
C SER A 145 8.00 5.15 9.20
N GLU A 146 8.47 6.41 9.25
CA GLU A 146 9.81 6.81 8.79
C GLU A 146 10.97 6.07 9.51
N THR A 147 10.74 5.53 10.70
CA THR A 147 11.78 4.89 11.53
C THR A 147 11.71 3.36 11.53
N ASN A 148 10.61 2.77 11.04
CA ASN A 148 10.42 1.33 11.02
C ASN A 148 11.03 0.73 9.74
N ASN A 149 12.20 0.12 9.83
CA ASN A 149 12.73 -0.69 8.73
C ASN A 149 12.02 -2.06 8.73
N PRO A 150 11.53 -2.55 7.59
CA PRO A 150 10.91 -3.87 7.53
C PRO A 150 11.94 -4.98 7.80
N THR A 151 11.73 -5.75 8.86
CA THR A 151 12.51 -6.95 9.18
C THR A 151 11.83 -8.18 8.60
N GLY A 152 12.57 -9.01 7.87
CA GLY A 152 12.08 -10.25 7.30
C GLY A 152 13.23 -11.17 6.90
N ASN A 153 12.94 -12.47 6.87
CA ASN A 153 13.83 -13.47 6.29
C ASN A 153 13.45 -13.65 4.83
N TYR A 154 14.43 -13.54 3.95
CA TYR A 154 14.24 -13.15 2.57
C TYR A 154 15.03 -14.09 1.66
N LEU A 155 14.49 -15.26 1.37
CA LEU A 155 15.13 -16.23 0.49
C LEU A 155 14.14 -16.73 -0.57
N PRO A 156 14.51 -16.72 -1.87
CA PRO A 156 13.72 -17.34 -2.91
C PRO A 156 13.55 -18.84 -2.65
N ASN A 157 12.35 -19.38 -2.87
CA ASN A 157 12.15 -20.82 -2.84
C ASN A 157 12.67 -21.45 -4.15
N GLU A 158 13.66 -22.35 -4.05
CA GLU A 158 14.28 -22.99 -5.21
C GLU A 158 13.37 -23.97 -5.95
N ALA A 159 12.38 -24.57 -5.27
CA ALA A 159 11.47 -25.56 -5.85
C ALA A 159 10.29 -24.92 -6.60
N ASN A 160 9.82 -23.77 -6.10
CA ASN A 160 8.79 -22.94 -6.73
C ASN A 160 9.28 -21.50 -6.61
N PRO A 161 9.80 -20.87 -7.68
CA PRO A 161 10.47 -19.57 -7.59
C PRO A 161 9.47 -18.48 -7.20
N THR A 162 9.30 -18.34 -5.89
CA THR A 162 8.48 -17.37 -5.21
C THR A 162 9.32 -16.66 -4.17
N TYR A 163 8.84 -15.50 -3.77
CA TYR A 163 9.38 -14.76 -2.66
C TYR A 163 8.28 -14.47 -1.65
N GLU A 164 8.51 -14.78 -0.38
CA GLU A 164 7.53 -14.58 0.68
C GLU A 164 7.95 -13.45 1.62
N VAL A 165 7.01 -12.55 1.90
CA VAL A 165 7.14 -11.53 2.94
C VAL A 165 6.10 -11.85 4.01
N THR A 166 6.56 -12.12 5.23
CA THR A 166 5.69 -12.41 6.37
C THR A 166 5.88 -11.36 7.47
N TYR A 167 4.78 -10.92 8.08
CA TYR A 167 4.79 -10.03 9.23
C TYR A 167 3.69 -10.41 10.22
N ASP A 168 3.98 -10.18 11.50
CA ASP A 168 2.98 -10.23 12.55
C ASP A 168 2.07 -9.00 12.39
N ALA A 169 0.79 -9.29 12.21
CA ALA A 169 -0.24 -8.30 11.98
C ALA A 169 -1.03 -8.14 13.28
N ASP A 170 -1.01 -6.94 13.84
CA ASP A 170 -1.79 -6.58 15.02
C ASP A 170 -2.65 -5.37 14.68
N ALA A 171 -3.94 -5.59 14.46
CA ALA A 171 -4.86 -4.52 14.16
C ALA A 171 -5.08 -3.56 15.34
N PHE A 172 -4.76 -3.96 16.57
CA PHE A 172 -4.73 -3.05 17.72
C PHE A 172 -3.47 -2.17 17.72
N ASN A 173 -2.45 -2.53 16.95
CA ASN A 173 -1.19 -1.81 16.82
C ASN A 173 -0.81 -1.62 15.33
N GLU A 174 -1.76 -1.11 14.54
CA GLU A 174 -1.60 -0.97 13.08
C GLU A 174 -0.44 -0.05 12.67
N SER A 175 0.01 0.83 13.58
CA SER A 175 1.16 1.73 13.39
C SER A 175 2.50 0.99 13.30
N LYS A 176 2.53 -0.30 13.64
CA LYS A 176 3.71 -1.18 13.44
C LYS A 176 3.62 -2.05 12.20
N THR A 177 2.44 -2.15 11.58
CA THR A 177 2.23 -3.06 10.46
C THR A 177 2.79 -2.43 9.17
N PRO A 178 3.76 -3.06 8.48
CA PRO A 178 4.39 -2.51 7.29
C PRO A 178 3.43 -2.43 6.10
N TYR A 179 3.83 -1.70 5.06
CA TYR A 179 3.19 -1.75 3.75
C TYR A 179 3.93 -2.75 2.86
N TYR A 180 3.21 -3.42 1.97
CA TYR A 180 3.81 -4.18 0.87
C TYR A 180 3.33 -3.58 -0.46
N SER A 181 4.07 -3.78 -1.55
CA SER A 181 3.62 -3.36 -2.86
C SER A 181 2.93 -4.48 -3.62
N HIS A 182 2.05 -4.14 -4.55
CA HIS A 182 1.70 -5.06 -5.64
C HIS A 182 2.96 -5.47 -6.42
N LEU A 183 2.93 -6.66 -7.02
CA LEU A 183 3.99 -7.11 -7.91
C LEU A 183 4.00 -6.24 -9.16
N TRP A 184 5.07 -5.49 -9.37
CA TRP A 184 5.31 -4.87 -10.66
C TRP A 184 5.89 -5.90 -11.62
N TYR A 185 5.30 -6.02 -12.80
CA TYR A 185 5.78 -6.85 -13.90
C TYR A 185 5.98 -5.97 -15.13
N GLY A 186 7.14 -6.07 -15.77
CA GLY A 186 7.44 -5.35 -17.01
C GLY A 186 8.12 -6.23 -18.04
N ASN A 187 7.82 -5.98 -19.31
CA ASN A 187 8.50 -6.60 -20.45
C ASN A 187 9.32 -5.55 -21.21
N SER A 188 9.88 -5.93 -22.36
CA SER A 188 10.73 -5.04 -23.16
C SER A 188 10.12 -3.69 -23.52
N ALA A 189 8.78 -3.57 -23.59
CA ALA A 189 8.09 -2.30 -23.82
C ALA A 189 8.13 -1.33 -22.63
N ASP A 190 8.49 -1.82 -21.44
CA ASP A 190 8.55 -1.04 -20.20
C ASP A 190 9.97 -0.66 -19.81
N TYR A 191 10.98 -1.24 -20.46
CA TYR A 191 12.37 -0.96 -20.14
C TYR A 191 12.70 0.51 -20.40
N GLY A 192 13.38 1.12 -19.43
CA GLY A 192 13.70 2.55 -19.45
C GLY A 192 12.60 3.47 -18.96
N LYS A 193 11.42 2.95 -18.57
CA LYS A 193 10.43 3.67 -17.75
C LYS A 193 10.76 3.49 -16.26
N PRO A 194 10.36 4.41 -15.38
CA PRO A 194 10.42 4.19 -13.94
C PRO A 194 9.55 2.99 -13.53
N VAL A 195 10.04 2.19 -12.58
CA VAL A 195 9.26 1.14 -11.93
C VAL A 195 8.27 1.82 -10.98
N GLN A 196 6.98 1.63 -11.22
CA GLN A 196 5.90 2.21 -10.42
C GLN A 196 5.42 1.16 -9.41
N LEU A 197 5.85 1.29 -8.16
CA LEU A 197 5.39 0.40 -7.09
C LEU A 197 4.20 1.04 -6.39
N GLU A 198 3.13 0.25 -6.26
CA GLU A 198 1.91 0.64 -5.57
C GLU A 198 1.82 -0.07 -4.24
N PHE A 199 1.83 0.70 -3.14
CA PHE A 199 1.86 0.16 -1.78
C PHE A 199 0.48 0.11 -1.13
N ILE A 200 0.27 -0.95 -0.36
CA ILE A 200 -0.98 -1.25 0.35
C ILE A 200 -0.70 -1.73 1.78
N LYS A 201 -1.57 -1.34 2.72
CA LYS A 201 -1.58 -1.94 4.07
C LYS A 201 -2.15 -3.35 3.98
N PRO A 202 -1.61 -4.28 4.75
CA PRO A 202 -2.05 -5.66 4.71
C PRO A 202 -3.24 -5.97 5.61
N LEU A 203 -3.77 -4.96 6.30
CA LEU A 203 -4.96 -5.05 7.12
C LEU A 203 -6.17 -4.55 6.33
N SER A 204 -7.36 -5.01 6.71
CA SER A 204 -8.63 -4.47 6.20
C SER A 204 -9.23 -3.51 7.22
N LYS A 205 -10.14 -2.65 6.77
CA LYS A 205 -10.96 -1.81 7.62
C LYS A 205 -12.43 -2.16 7.47
N VAL A 206 -13.16 -2.10 8.58
CA VAL A 206 -14.59 -2.40 8.66
C VAL A 206 -15.28 -1.29 9.44
N ARG A 207 -16.38 -0.79 8.90
CA ARG A 207 -17.30 0.09 9.61
C ARG A 207 -18.73 -0.27 9.24
N PHE A 208 -19.67 0.17 10.04
CA PHE A 208 -21.08 0.07 9.72
C PHE A 208 -21.78 1.43 9.86
N LYS A 209 -22.80 1.63 9.04
CA LYS A 209 -23.52 2.87 8.86
C LYS A 209 -25.02 2.62 8.96
N PHE A 210 -25.72 3.51 9.65
CA PHE A 210 -27.18 3.53 9.69
C PHE A 210 -27.73 4.64 8.79
N ILE A 211 -28.80 4.33 8.06
CA ILE A 211 -29.56 5.28 7.24
C ILE A 211 -31.02 5.17 7.64
N PHE A 212 -31.66 6.29 7.94
CA PHE A 212 -33.09 6.31 8.25
C PHE A 212 -33.90 6.45 6.96
N GLU A 213 -34.98 5.68 6.85
CA GLU A 213 -35.92 5.77 5.72
C GLU A 213 -36.60 7.14 5.65
N ASP A 214 -37.03 7.66 6.80
CA ASP A 214 -37.44 9.05 6.96
C ASP A 214 -36.32 9.85 7.66
N PRO A 215 -35.69 10.83 7.00
CA PRO A 215 -34.67 11.69 7.60
C PRO A 215 -35.17 12.46 8.83
N ASN A 216 -36.48 12.72 8.95
CA ASN A 216 -37.04 13.40 10.12
C ASN A 216 -37.14 12.47 11.34
N ALA A 217 -37.33 11.16 11.12
CA ALA A 217 -37.38 10.17 12.20
C ALA A 217 -36.03 9.99 12.92
N ALA A 218 -34.92 10.35 12.26
CA ALA A 218 -33.58 10.27 12.83
C ALA A 218 -33.39 11.13 14.09
N GLN A 219 -34.18 12.19 14.28
CA GLN A 219 -34.06 13.09 15.43
C GLN A 219 -34.69 12.53 16.71
N ASP A 220 -35.75 11.73 16.56
CA ASP A 220 -36.52 11.17 17.67
C ASP A 220 -36.25 9.67 17.88
N THR A 221 -35.35 9.09 17.09
CA THR A 221 -35.01 7.66 17.16
C THR A 221 -33.66 7.46 17.85
N GLU A 222 -33.70 6.83 19.02
CA GLU A 222 -32.52 6.43 19.76
C GLU A 222 -32.03 5.05 19.31
N LEU A 223 -30.72 4.95 18.99
CA LEU A 223 -30.06 3.69 18.68
C LEU A 223 -29.03 3.33 19.77
N THR A 224 -29.24 2.23 20.48
CA THR A 224 -28.35 1.73 21.55
C THR A 224 -28.04 0.24 21.38
N GLY A 225 -27.18 -0.33 22.23
CA GLY A 225 -26.95 -1.78 22.27
C GLY A 225 -26.40 -2.39 20.98
N LYS A 226 -25.66 -1.62 20.18
CA LYS A 226 -25.18 -2.01 18.85
C LYS A 226 -24.13 -3.12 18.99
N ASN A 227 -24.33 -4.20 18.26
CA ASN A 227 -23.41 -5.32 18.21
C ASN A 227 -23.49 -6.01 16.86
N PHE A 228 -22.44 -5.90 16.05
CA PHE A 228 -22.30 -6.55 14.76
C PHE A 228 -21.25 -7.66 14.83
N ARG A 229 -21.69 -8.92 14.75
CA ARG A 229 -20.85 -10.09 15.09
C ARG A 229 -21.10 -11.30 14.19
N PRO A 230 -20.17 -12.26 14.13
CA PRO A 230 -20.42 -13.56 13.49
C PRO A 230 -21.68 -14.23 14.06
N SER A 231 -22.54 -14.72 13.17
CA SER A 231 -23.83 -15.34 13.54
C SER A 231 -23.67 -16.73 14.14
N ASP A 232 -22.55 -17.39 13.85
CA ASP A 232 -22.17 -18.69 14.41
C ASP A 232 -21.59 -18.60 15.83
N GLY A 233 -21.52 -17.39 16.40
CA GLY A 233 -20.91 -17.15 17.71
C GLY A 233 -19.38 -17.11 17.70
N GLY A 234 -18.76 -17.14 16.52
CA GLY A 234 -17.33 -16.97 16.35
C GLY A 234 -16.82 -15.60 16.78
N THR A 235 -15.50 -15.47 16.80
CA THR A 235 -14.80 -14.21 17.15
C THR A 235 -14.21 -13.55 15.92
N ILE A 236 -14.23 -12.23 15.86
CA ILE A 236 -13.55 -11.43 14.86
C ILE A 236 -12.06 -11.39 15.21
N LYS A 237 -11.21 -11.82 14.27
CA LYS A 237 -9.78 -11.95 14.48
C LYS A 237 -9.05 -10.64 14.20
N MET A 238 -8.30 -10.18 15.20
CA MET A 238 -7.62 -8.88 15.19
C MET A 238 -6.10 -9.02 15.10
N LYS A 239 -5.59 -10.23 15.36
CA LYS A 239 -4.17 -10.57 15.34
C LYS A 239 -3.91 -11.81 14.51
N GLY A 240 -2.73 -11.88 13.92
CA GLY A 240 -2.37 -12.97 13.03
C GLY A 240 -1.01 -12.80 12.39
N LYS A 241 -0.71 -13.70 11.46
CA LYS A 241 0.39 -13.53 10.51
C LYS A 241 -0.16 -13.35 9.13
N VAL A 242 0.44 -12.42 8.40
CA VAL A 242 0.11 -12.22 7.01
C VAL A 242 1.34 -12.53 6.17
N THR A 243 1.12 -13.26 5.08
CA THR A 243 2.14 -13.68 4.13
C THR A 243 1.74 -13.23 2.73
N VAL A 244 2.64 -12.49 2.08
CA VAL A 244 2.50 -12.10 0.67
C VAL A 244 3.52 -12.89 -0.13
N THR A 245 3.05 -13.58 -1.17
CA THR A 245 3.88 -14.45 -2.02
C THR A 245 3.94 -13.89 -3.43
N TYR A 246 5.15 -13.55 -3.88
CA TYR A 246 5.41 -12.99 -5.20
C TYR A 246 5.93 -14.08 -6.15
N PRO A 247 5.24 -14.36 -7.27
CA PRO A 247 5.77 -15.26 -8.30
C PRO A 247 6.95 -14.59 -9.04
N LEU A 248 8.09 -15.26 -9.11
CA LEU A 248 9.30 -14.74 -9.78
C LEU A 248 9.46 -15.25 -11.22
N THR A 249 8.65 -16.22 -11.64
CA THR A 249 8.62 -16.77 -13.01
C THR A 249 7.20 -17.06 -13.46
N GLY A 250 7.05 -17.58 -14.68
CA GLY A 250 5.78 -18.08 -15.21
C GLY A 250 4.86 -16.96 -15.70
N THR A 251 3.60 -17.34 -15.94
CA THR A 251 2.55 -16.46 -16.46
C THR A 251 1.84 -15.65 -15.39
N THR A 252 2.01 -16.00 -14.11
CA THR A 252 1.44 -15.25 -12.99
C THR A 252 2.19 -13.93 -12.82
N LYS A 253 1.43 -12.83 -12.79
CA LYS A 253 1.94 -11.46 -12.75
C LYS A 253 1.45 -10.67 -11.53
N THR A 254 0.76 -11.35 -10.62
CA THR A 254 0.20 -10.78 -9.40
C THR A 254 0.68 -11.61 -8.22
N GLU A 255 0.87 -10.96 -7.08
CA GLU A 255 1.11 -11.62 -5.81
C GLU A 255 -0.12 -12.39 -5.33
N SER A 256 0.10 -13.29 -4.38
CA SER A 256 -0.97 -13.91 -3.60
C SER A 256 -0.83 -13.53 -2.14
N PHE A 257 -1.96 -13.50 -1.45
CA PHE A 257 -2.08 -13.06 -0.07
C PHE A 257 -2.68 -14.17 0.77
N ALA A 258 -2.06 -14.46 1.91
CA ALA A 258 -2.58 -15.36 2.92
C ALA A 258 -2.51 -14.71 4.29
N ALA A 259 -3.52 -14.97 5.11
CA ALA A 259 -3.51 -14.59 6.52
C ALA A 259 -3.85 -15.81 7.38
N THR A 260 -3.11 -15.95 8.48
CA THR A 260 -3.42 -16.87 9.57
C THR A 260 -3.80 -16.05 10.79
N THR A 261 -4.73 -16.53 11.58
CA THR A 261 -5.28 -15.77 12.71
C THR A 261 -4.88 -16.40 14.03
N GLU A 262 -4.69 -15.57 15.04
CA GLU A 262 -4.49 -16.03 16.41
C GLU A 262 -5.82 -16.38 17.08
N ALA A 263 -5.75 -17.07 18.22
CA ALA A 263 -6.94 -17.49 18.95
C ALA A 263 -7.73 -16.29 19.52
N GLU A 264 -7.06 -15.22 19.94
CA GLU A 264 -7.69 -14.04 20.53
C GLU A 264 -8.44 -13.19 19.49
N GLY A 265 -9.64 -12.77 19.84
CA GLY A 265 -10.50 -11.95 18.98
C GLY A 265 -11.60 -11.25 19.78
N ILE A 266 -12.34 -10.37 19.12
CA ILE A 266 -13.50 -9.68 19.73
C ILE A 266 -14.80 -10.39 19.35
N THR A 267 -15.81 -10.30 20.21
CA THR A 267 -17.11 -10.98 20.00
C THR A 267 -18.08 -10.20 19.13
N GLY A 268 -17.68 -9.02 18.64
CA GLY A 268 -18.51 -8.14 17.83
C GLY A 268 -17.98 -6.71 17.79
N PHE A 269 -18.37 -5.99 16.75
CA PHE A 269 -18.16 -4.56 16.62
C PHE A 269 -19.30 -3.80 17.30
N THR A 270 -18.97 -2.74 18.04
CA THR A 270 -19.94 -2.00 18.88
C THR A 270 -20.06 -0.51 18.53
N GLN A 271 -19.11 0.05 17.76
CA GLN A 271 -19.06 1.45 17.37
C GLN A 271 -19.50 1.66 15.92
N ASP A 272 -20.37 2.63 15.69
CA ASP A 272 -21.02 2.96 14.42
C ASP A 272 -20.55 4.26 13.78
N TYR A 273 -20.73 4.39 12.46
CA TYR A 273 -20.41 5.57 11.68
C TYR A 273 -21.66 6.27 11.09
N TYR A 274 -21.65 7.61 11.08
CA TYR A 274 -22.67 8.47 10.48
C TYR A 274 -22.00 9.47 9.54
N GLU A 275 -22.62 9.77 8.40
CA GLU A 275 -22.12 10.81 7.48
C GLU A 275 -22.64 12.19 7.91
N ALA A 276 -21.75 13.18 7.94
CA ALA A 276 -22.14 14.57 8.10
C ALA A 276 -22.93 15.05 6.86
N GLY A 277 -24.09 15.66 7.07
CA GLY A 277 -24.95 16.19 5.99
C GLY A 277 -26.23 15.41 5.71
N SER A 278 -26.53 14.33 6.44
CA SER A 278 -27.78 13.57 6.28
C SER A 278 -28.99 14.15 7.04
N ILE A 279 -28.94 15.40 7.53
CA ILE A 279 -30.08 16.08 8.14
C ILE A 279 -30.07 17.55 7.75
N SER A 280 -31.11 18.01 7.04
CA SER A 280 -31.40 19.42 6.85
C SER A 280 -32.82 19.74 7.33
N LYS A 281 -32.97 20.72 8.24
CA LYS A 281 -34.17 21.57 8.28
C LYS A 281 -33.73 23.03 8.24
N ASN A 282 -34.20 23.75 7.23
CA ASN A 282 -34.20 25.21 7.23
C ASN A 282 -35.22 25.73 8.26
N GLY A 283 -34.89 26.82 8.95
CA GLY A 283 -35.88 27.82 9.35
C GLY A 283 -35.94 28.25 10.81
N SER A 284 -35.88 27.35 11.80
CA SER A 284 -36.07 27.78 13.20
C SER A 284 -35.33 26.90 14.22
N GLY A 285 -34.01 27.05 14.26
CA GLY A 285 -33.22 27.08 15.48
C GLY A 285 -33.34 25.93 16.47
N THR A 286 -32.75 24.78 16.14
CA THR A 286 -31.72 24.05 16.93
C THR A 286 -31.33 22.82 16.11
N VAL A 287 -30.10 22.80 15.61
CA VAL A 287 -29.55 21.73 14.77
C VAL A 287 -28.89 20.71 15.68
N VAL A 288 -29.41 19.50 15.73
CA VAL A 288 -28.70 18.35 16.32
C VAL A 288 -28.49 17.34 15.21
N SER A 289 -27.29 17.32 14.63
CA SER A 289 -26.74 16.07 14.11
C SER A 289 -26.80 15.07 15.27
N PRO A 290 -27.25 13.82 15.12
CA PRO A 290 -27.03 12.83 16.17
C PRO A 290 -25.51 12.60 16.22
N TYR A 291 -24.86 13.40 17.07
CA TYR A 291 -23.49 13.31 17.54
C TYR A 291 -22.39 13.42 16.47
N LEU A 292 -22.19 14.64 15.96
CA LEU A 292 -20.84 15.20 15.92
C LEU A 292 -20.79 16.32 16.96
N ASN A 293 -20.37 16.01 18.19
CA ASN A 293 -19.81 17.06 19.03
C ASN A 293 -18.49 17.46 18.37
N ALA A 294 -18.41 18.72 17.97
CA ALA A 294 -17.34 19.29 17.16
C ALA A 294 -15.98 19.41 17.90
N ASP A 295 -15.79 18.71 19.03
CA ASP A 295 -14.50 18.61 19.72
C ASP A 295 -13.67 17.39 19.29
N GLU A 296 -14.23 16.48 18.50
CA GLU A 296 -13.56 15.24 18.18
C GLU A 296 -13.07 15.18 16.72
N SER A 297 -12.08 16.02 16.41
CA SER A 297 -11.29 15.84 15.18
C SER A 297 -10.47 14.53 15.17
N THR A 298 -10.51 13.77 16.28
CA THR A 298 -9.91 12.43 16.48
C THR A 298 -10.91 11.26 16.52
N SER A 299 -12.23 11.47 16.73
CA SER A 299 -13.19 10.35 16.94
C SER A 299 -13.86 9.80 15.68
N ALA A 300 -13.71 10.46 14.53
CA ALA A 300 -14.21 9.89 13.27
C ALA A 300 -13.56 8.52 12.98
N LEU A 301 -12.35 8.26 13.52
CA LEU A 301 -11.60 7.02 13.39
C LEU A 301 -11.92 5.96 14.46
N SER A 302 -12.51 6.31 15.61
CA SER A 302 -12.94 5.30 16.61
C SER A 302 -14.06 4.39 16.06
N LYS A 303 -14.71 4.84 14.99
CA LYS A 303 -15.84 4.21 14.29
C LYS A 303 -15.40 3.24 13.18
N ILE A 304 -14.09 3.06 12.97
CA ILE A 304 -13.51 2.15 11.99
C ILE A 304 -12.68 1.11 12.72
N TYR A 305 -12.98 -0.16 12.48
CA TYR A 305 -12.21 -1.28 13.00
C TYR A 305 -11.19 -1.73 11.96
N THR A 306 -9.92 -1.73 12.33
CA THR A 306 -8.91 -2.44 11.56
C THR A 306 -8.98 -3.91 11.92
N VAL A 307 -8.85 -4.82 10.95
CA VAL A 307 -8.99 -6.28 11.14
C VAL A 307 -8.00 -7.03 10.28
N ILE A 308 -7.74 -8.29 10.65
CA ILE A 308 -7.01 -9.22 9.76
C ILE A 308 -7.91 -9.55 8.56
N PRO A 309 -7.40 -9.48 7.31
CA PRO A 309 -8.18 -9.85 6.14
C PRO A 309 -8.57 -11.33 6.16
N THR A 310 -9.70 -11.64 5.53
CA THR A 310 -10.31 -12.98 5.47
C THR A 310 -10.64 -13.34 4.02
N PRO A 311 -9.62 -13.52 3.16
CA PRO A 311 -9.82 -13.74 1.73
C PRO A 311 -10.57 -15.04 1.40
N SER A 312 -10.58 -16.02 2.31
CA SER A 312 -11.35 -17.26 2.21
C SER A 312 -12.85 -17.09 2.55
N GLY A 313 -13.27 -15.89 2.95
CA GLY A 313 -14.61 -15.63 3.44
C GLY A 313 -14.81 -15.99 4.92
N GLN A 314 -15.96 -15.60 5.45
CA GLN A 314 -16.40 -15.83 6.84
C GLN A 314 -17.88 -16.23 6.84
N SER A 315 -18.41 -16.57 8.02
CA SER A 315 -19.84 -16.82 8.22
C SER A 315 -20.71 -15.60 7.95
N ASP A 316 -22.03 -15.76 8.00
CA ASP A 316 -22.97 -14.65 8.12
C ASP A 316 -22.67 -13.83 9.38
N TYR A 317 -22.97 -12.54 9.35
CA TYR A 317 -22.91 -11.67 10.53
C TYR A 317 -24.31 -11.18 10.91
N THR A 318 -24.57 -11.08 12.21
CA THR A 318 -25.81 -10.54 12.75
C THR A 318 -25.53 -9.19 13.41
N LEU A 319 -26.28 -8.17 12.99
CA LEU A 319 -26.39 -6.92 13.72
C LEU A 319 -27.53 -7.05 14.74
N THR A 320 -27.26 -6.71 15.99
CA THR A 320 -28.27 -6.40 17.01
C THR A 320 -28.18 -4.92 17.34
N VAL A 321 -29.31 -4.25 17.44
CA VAL A 321 -29.41 -2.83 17.85
C VAL A 321 -30.76 -2.61 18.52
N SER A 322 -30.80 -1.83 19.59
CA SER A 322 -32.04 -1.37 20.19
C SER A 322 -32.49 -0.06 19.54
N VAL A 323 -33.73 -0.04 19.05
CA VAL A 323 -34.37 1.15 18.47
C VAL A 323 -35.43 1.62 19.46
N ASN A 324 -35.23 2.78 20.09
CA ASN A 324 -36.09 3.29 21.17
C ASN A 324 -36.30 2.28 22.30
N GLY A 325 -35.24 1.53 22.65
CA GLY A 325 -35.27 0.48 23.67
C GLY A 325 -35.66 -0.92 23.15
N ASP A 326 -36.30 -1.02 21.99
CA ASP A 326 -36.73 -2.32 21.42
C ASP A 326 -35.60 -3.01 20.66
N PRO A 327 -35.16 -4.22 21.06
CA PRO A 327 -34.11 -4.95 20.36
C PRO A 327 -34.57 -5.38 18.96
N LYS A 328 -33.75 -5.09 17.96
CA LYS A 328 -33.93 -5.49 16.56
C LYS A 328 -32.69 -6.21 16.08
N THR A 329 -32.89 -7.11 15.11
CA THR A 329 -31.79 -7.86 14.49
C THR A 329 -31.94 -7.93 12.99
N THR A 330 -30.81 -7.98 12.29
CA THR A 330 -30.74 -8.29 10.86
C THR A 330 -29.45 -9.01 10.55
N THR A 331 -29.48 -9.88 9.54
CA THR A 331 -28.33 -10.67 9.11
C THR A 331 -27.73 -10.08 7.84
N VAL A 332 -26.41 -10.09 7.76
CA VAL A 332 -25.64 -9.81 6.56
C VAL A 332 -25.03 -11.13 6.06
N PRO A 333 -25.36 -11.56 4.83
CA PRO A 333 -24.87 -12.83 4.30
C PRO A 333 -23.34 -12.91 4.16
N ALA A 334 -22.80 -14.11 4.34
CA ALA A 334 -21.38 -14.50 4.27
C ALA A 334 -20.68 -14.01 3.00
N LYS A 335 -21.39 -13.94 1.87
CA LYS A 335 -20.86 -13.42 0.59
C LYS A 335 -20.36 -11.97 0.67
N TYR A 336 -20.74 -11.22 1.71
CA TYR A 336 -20.28 -9.86 1.96
C TYR A 336 -19.19 -9.79 3.06
N MET A 337 -18.71 -10.91 3.59
CA MET A 337 -17.74 -10.98 4.70
C MET A 337 -16.35 -11.44 4.26
N THR A 338 -16.04 -11.29 2.97
CA THR A 338 -14.68 -11.50 2.44
C THR A 338 -13.94 -10.18 2.50
N TRP A 339 -13.05 -10.05 3.49
CA TRP A 339 -12.23 -8.84 3.65
C TRP A 339 -10.90 -9.01 2.96
N LEU A 340 -10.61 -8.12 2.02
CA LEU A 340 -9.35 -8.07 1.28
C LEU A 340 -8.42 -7.00 1.88
N PRO A 341 -7.10 -7.20 1.78
CA PRO A 341 -6.11 -6.25 2.28
C PRO A 341 -6.31 -4.85 1.70
N GLY A 342 -6.15 -3.80 2.51
CA GLY A 342 -6.20 -2.40 2.07
C GLY A 342 -7.57 -1.85 1.71
N TYR A 343 -8.65 -2.62 1.86
CA TYR A 343 -10.02 -2.18 1.63
C TYR A 343 -10.70 -1.72 2.92
N LEU A 344 -11.59 -0.72 2.79
CA LEU A 344 -12.60 -0.38 3.78
C LEU A 344 -13.96 -0.91 3.35
N TYR A 345 -14.56 -1.73 4.19
CA TYR A 345 -15.91 -2.25 4.04
C TYR A 345 -16.88 -1.44 4.90
N THR A 346 -17.87 -0.83 4.26
CA THR A 346 -18.96 -0.08 4.92
C THR A 346 -20.25 -0.86 4.79
N TYR A 347 -20.70 -1.46 5.89
CA TYR A 347 -21.99 -2.17 5.96
C TYR A 347 -23.11 -1.19 6.25
N ILE A 348 -24.10 -1.10 5.36
CA ILE A 348 -25.18 -0.12 5.46
C ILE A 348 -26.46 -0.82 5.91
N PHE A 349 -27.01 -0.32 7.00
CA PHE A 349 -28.27 -0.76 7.59
C PHE A 349 -29.31 0.35 7.47
N LYS A 350 -30.53 0.00 7.05
CA LYS A 350 -31.67 0.91 6.99
C LYS A 350 -32.52 0.77 8.24
N ILE A 351 -32.90 1.90 8.82
CA ILE A 351 -33.87 2.00 9.91
C ILE A 351 -35.19 2.47 9.31
N HIS A 352 -36.23 1.65 9.46
CA HIS A 352 -37.57 1.92 8.96
C HIS A 352 -38.36 2.77 9.96
N VAL A 353 -39.43 3.40 9.47
CA VAL A 353 -40.30 4.28 10.27
C VAL A 353 -40.97 3.52 11.43
N ASP A 354 -41.23 2.22 11.26
CA ASP A 354 -41.77 1.33 12.30
C ASP A 354 -40.71 0.81 13.29
N GLY A 355 -39.48 1.31 13.20
CA GLY A 355 -38.34 0.87 13.99
C GLY A 355 -37.72 -0.45 13.50
N GLY A 356 -38.14 -0.98 12.35
CA GLY A 356 -37.50 -2.13 11.71
C GLY A 356 -36.06 -1.83 11.29
N VAL A 357 -35.21 -2.85 11.26
CA VAL A 357 -33.81 -2.74 10.83
C VAL A 357 -33.53 -3.74 9.73
N GLN A 358 -32.94 -3.28 8.63
CA GLN A 358 -32.65 -4.12 7.47
C GLN A 358 -31.23 -3.89 6.95
N PHE A 359 -30.50 -4.96 6.66
CA PHE A 359 -29.28 -4.84 5.84
C PHE A 359 -29.63 -4.39 4.41
N SER A 360 -28.98 -3.32 3.95
CA SER A 360 -29.21 -2.78 2.60
C SER A 360 -28.13 -3.21 1.62
N LYS A 361 -26.87 -2.89 1.90
CA LYS A 361 -25.73 -3.17 1.02
C LYS A 361 -24.40 -3.02 1.75
N VAL A 362 -23.34 -3.56 1.16
CA VAL A 362 -21.96 -3.22 1.50
C VAL A 362 -21.38 -2.30 0.42
N GLN A 363 -20.63 -1.28 0.83
CA GLN A 363 -19.77 -0.50 -0.05
C GLN A 363 -18.32 -0.81 0.31
N SER A 364 -17.52 -1.19 -0.68
CA SER A 364 -16.09 -1.37 -0.54
C SER A 364 -15.37 -0.30 -1.34
N ALA A 365 -14.41 0.36 -0.71
CA ALA A 365 -13.50 1.27 -1.40
C ALA A 365 -12.07 0.91 -1.01
N PHE A 366 -11.14 1.10 -1.94
CA PHE A 366 -9.73 1.13 -1.62
C PHE A 366 -9.47 2.35 -0.72
N THR A 367 -8.75 2.19 0.38
CA THR A 367 -8.49 3.33 1.28
C THR A 367 -7.11 3.93 1.06
N PRO A 368 -7.02 5.23 0.74
CA PRO A 368 -5.81 6.01 1.02
C PRO A 368 -5.59 6.03 2.54
N TRP A 369 -4.47 5.50 3.01
CA TRP A 369 -4.21 5.30 4.44
C TRP A 369 -3.57 6.52 5.07
N VAL A 370 -4.34 7.53 5.50
CA VAL A 370 -3.79 8.72 6.17
C VAL A 370 -3.19 8.38 7.55
N THR A 371 -1.88 8.53 7.76
CA THR A 371 -1.25 8.51 9.10
C THR A 371 -1.54 9.83 9.81
N TYR A 372 -2.15 9.76 10.98
CA TYR A 372 -2.46 10.92 11.82
C TYR A 372 -1.43 11.08 12.95
N ASP A 373 -0.15 11.06 12.63
CA ASP A 373 0.92 11.43 13.57
C ASP A 373 1.42 12.84 13.25
N LYS A 374 0.58 13.84 13.55
CA LYS A 374 1.07 15.14 14.00
C LYS A 374 0.27 15.57 15.21
N PRO A 375 0.91 15.77 16.38
CA PRO A 375 0.23 16.45 17.48
C PRO A 375 -0.17 17.84 16.96
N HIS A 376 -1.45 18.16 17.05
CA HIS A 376 -1.94 19.52 16.80
C HIS A 376 -1.24 20.46 17.76
N THR A 377 -0.33 21.28 17.25
CA THR A 377 0.10 22.48 17.94
C THR A 377 -1.12 23.38 18.01
N VAL A 378 -1.72 23.48 19.19
CA VAL A 378 -2.76 24.46 19.49
C VAL A 378 -2.13 25.83 19.32
N TYR A 379 -2.50 26.54 18.25
CA TYR A 379 -2.29 27.98 18.18
C TYR A 379 -3.40 28.64 18.99
N ASN A 380 -3.06 29.05 20.20
CA ASN A 380 -3.85 30.03 20.94
C ASN A 380 -3.78 31.36 20.19
N TRP A 381 -4.94 31.88 19.77
CA TRP A 381 -5.12 33.27 19.40
C TRP A 381 -5.92 33.96 20.50
#